data_AF-L0FWC3-F1
#
_entry.id   AF-L0FWC3-F1
#
_cell.length_a   1.000
_cell.length_b   1.000
_cell.length_c   1.000
_cell.angle_alpha   90.00
_cell.angle_beta   90.00
_cell.angle_gamma   90.00
#
_symmetry.space_group_name_H-M   'P 1'
#
loop_
_entity.id
_entity.type
_entity.pdbx_description
1 polymer ?
#
loop_
_entity_poly.entity_id
_entity_poly.type
_entity_poly.pdbx_seq_one_letter_code
_entity_poly.pdbx_strand_id
1 'polypeptide(L)'
;MFKYLLLFCLAIPVISPAQDRLEKLVDERQGLHRQWKASEEEKSGIFGNRTKKDMIKTNEWMERIILKDNLIMDELEMLKNIETTEIKYEKDDYKYIAQKQEQDIGKLKRALDDKDDDIAEVLASKRTYEWTTLIFFLSTLVLGYLFYRTKKHA
;
A
#
# COMPACT_ATOMS: atom_id res chain seq x y z
N MET A 1 -2.51 32.90 -4.90
CA MET A 1 -1.34 32.39 -5.65
C MET A 1 -0.82 31.06 -5.12
N PHE A 2 -0.60 30.87 -3.82
CA PHE A 2 -0.03 29.63 -3.26
C PHE A 2 -0.82 28.34 -3.57
N LYS A 3 -2.16 28.41 -3.64
CA LYS A 3 -3.02 27.25 -4.02
C LYS A 3 -2.82 26.76 -5.45
N TYR A 4 -2.48 27.64 -6.39
CA TYR A 4 -2.23 27.26 -7.78
C TYR A 4 -0.79 26.73 -7.97
N LEU A 5 0.14 27.14 -7.11
CA LEU A 5 1.51 26.65 -7.10
C LEU A 5 1.59 25.17 -6.70
N LEU A 6 0.82 24.75 -5.69
CA LEU A 6 0.73 23.36 -5.25
C LEU A 6 0.14 22.42 -6.31
N LEU A 7 -0.83 22.92 -7.08
CA LEU A 7 -1.48 22.16 -8.16
C LEU A 7 -0.55 22.02 -9.37
N PHE A 8 0.35 22.99 -9.59
CA PHE A 8 1.38 22.91 -10.64
C PHE A 8 2.51 21.94 -10.28
N CYS A 9 2.92 21.85 -9.01
CA CYS A 9 3.92 20.86 -8.58
C CYS A 9 3.46 19.40 -8.73
N LEU A 10 2.15 19.12 -8.64
CA LEU A 10 1.59 17.77 -8.85
C LEU A 10 1.56 17.36 -10.34
N ALA A 11 1.71 18.31 -11.26
CA ALA A 11 1.72 18.05 -12.70
C ALA A 11 3.12 17.79 -13.26
N ILE A 12 4.16 17.87 -12.43
CA ILE A 12 5.53 17.53 -12.85
C ILE A 12 5.58 16.00 -12.93
N PRO A 13 5.77 15.40 -14.12
CA PRO A 13 5.99 13.97 -14.22
C PRO A 13 7.24 13.65 -13.41
N VAL A 14 7.10 12.78 -12.41
CA VAL A 14 8.23 12.18 -11.71
C VAL A 14 8.88 11.24 -12.72
N ILE A 15 9.78 11.79 -13.55
CA ILE A 15 10.60 11.00 -14.47
C ILE A 15 11.53 10.19 -13.57
N SER A 16 11.36 8.88 -13.57
CA SER A 16 12.21 7.99 -12.79
C SER A 16 13.62 8.00 -13.42
N PRO A 17 14.65 8.49 -12.71
CA PRO A 17 15.98 8.68 -13.28
C PRO A 17 16.66 7.37 -13.73
N ALA A 18 16.15 6.22 -13.27
CA ALA A 18 16.69 4.91 -13.63
C ALA A 18 16.27 4.45 -15.04
N GLN A 19 15.08 4.85 -15.51
CA GLN A 19 14.62 4.51 -16.87
C GLN A 19 15.43 5.26 -17.94
N ASP A 20 15.77 6.53 -17.69
CA ASP A 20 16.60 7.36 -18.56
C ASP A 20 18.00 6.77 -18.80
N ARG A 21 18.57 6.09 -17.80
CA ARG A 21 19.91 5.49 -17.91
C ARG A 21 19.87 4.24 -18.78
N LEU A 22 18.89 3.38 -18.58
CA LEU A 22 18.69 2.19 -19.41
C LEU A 22 18.44 2.56 -20.87
N GLU A 23 17.58 3.54 -21.12
CA GLU A 23 17.28 4.02 -22.47
C GLU A 23 18.54 4.53 -23.18
N LYS A 24 19.37 5.33 -22.49
CA LYS A 24 20.67 5.76 -23.03
C LYS A 24 21.59 4.59 -23.38
N LEU A 25 21.69 3.58 -22.53
CA LEU A 25 22.53 2.40 -22.80
C LEU A 25 22.03 1.62 -24.02
N VAL A 26 20.71 1.48 -24.16
CA VAL A 26 20.08 0.83 -25.32
C VAL A 26 20.34 1.63 -26.60
N ASP A 27 20.21 2.96 -26.55
CA ASP A 27 20.49 3.85 -27.68
C ASP A 27 21.96 3.79 -28.13
N GLU A 28 22.89 3.80 -27.18
CA GLU A 28 24.32 3.61 -27.43
C GLU A 28 24.59 2.27 -28.12
N ARG A 29 23.96 1.19 -27.63
CA ARG A 29 24.07 -0.16 -28.20
C ARG A 29 23.51 -0.24 -29.61
N GLN A 30 22.39 0.43 -29.90
CA GLN A 30 21.87 0.56 -31.27
C GLN A 30 22.80 1.37 -32.16
N GLY A 31 23.45 2.41 -31.63
CA GLY A 31 24.49 3.17 -32.32
C GLY A 31 25.66 2.28 -32.73
N LEU A 32 26.19 1.47 -31.80
CA LEU A 32 27.26 0.51 -32.06
C LEU A 32 26.86 -0.52 -33.11
N HIS A 33 25.64 -1.06 -33.02
CA HIS A 33 25.14 -2.04 -33.97
C HIS A 33 25.00 -1.46 -35.40
N ARG A 34 24.61 -0.19 -35.53
CA ARG A 34 24.58 0.52 -36.82
C ARG A 34 25.98 0.69 -37.40
N GLN A 35 26.96 1.06 -36.58
CA GLN A 35 28.35 1.21 -37.00
C GLN A 35 28.98 -0.14 -37.40
N TRP A 36 28.70 -1.20 -36.65
CA TRP A 36 29.09 -2.56 -37.01
C TRP A 36 28.51 -2.97 -38.37
N LYS A 37 27.21 -2.73 -38.59
CA LYS A 37 26.54 -3.05 -39.86
C LYS A 37 27.16 -2.29 -41.04
N ALA A 38 27.45 -1.00 -40.86
CA ALA A 38 28.16 -0.21 -41.88
C ALA A 38 29.57 -0.77 -42.17
N SER A 39 30.29 -1.21 -41.13
CA SER A 39 31.62 -1.83 -41.30
C SER A 39 31.56 -3.21 -41.99
N GLU A 40 30.46 -3.94 -41.82
CA GLU A 40 30.19 -5.21 -42.51
C GLU A 40 29.81 -5.02 -43.99
N GLU A 41 29.31 -3.84 -44.37
CA GLU A 41 29.01 -3.50 -45.76
C GLU A 41 30.28 -3.06 -46.53
N GLU A 42 31.28 -2.49 -45.84
CA GLU A 42 32.55 -2.02 -46.41
C GLU A 42 33.61 -3.14 -46.62
N LYS A 43 33.20 -4.40 -46.76
CA LYS A 43 34.12 -5.55 -46.87
C LYS A 43 35.10 -5.36 -48.04
N SER A 44 36.40 -5.45 -47.74
CA SER A 44 37.48 -5.06 -48.65
C SER A 44 38.06 -6.20 -49.50
N GLY A 45 37.61 -7.44 -49.29
CA GLY A 45 38.19 -8.58 -50.00
C GLY A 45 37.71 -8.73 -51.44
N ILE A 46 38.67 -9.06 -52.31
CA ILE A 46 38.57 -9.07 -53.79
C ILE A 46 37.48 -10.02 -54.34
N PHE A 47 36.87 -10.87 -53.52
CA PHE A 47 35.78 -11.78 -53.92
C PHE A 47 34.70 -11.94 -52.84
N GLY A 48 34.41 -10.88 -52.08
CA GLY A 48 33.43 -10.95 -50.97
C GLY A 48 33.90 -11.76 -49.75
N ASN A 49 35.12 -12.32 -49.80
CA ASN A 49 35.79 -12.91 -48.65
C ASN A 49 36.28 -11.82 -47.69
N ARG A 50 36.18 -12.06 -46.39
CA ARG A 50 36.67 -11.10 -45.38
C ARG A 50 38.19 -11.17 -45.31
N THR A 51 38.86 -10.02 -45.28
CA THR A 51 40.30 -9.98 -44.98
C THR A 51 40.53 -10.18 -43.48
N LYS A 52 41.77 -10.52 -43.09
CA LYS A 52 42.15 -10.59 -41.67
C LYS A 52 41.88 -9.26 -40.94
N LYS A 53 42.06 -8.12 -41.62
CA LYS A 53 41.78 -6.79 -41.05
C LYS A 53 40.28 -6.58 -40.81
N ASP A 54 39.43 -7.04 -41.73
CA ASP A 54 37.97 -6.96 -41.59
C ASP A 54 37.48 -7.85 -40.42
N MET A 55 38.09 -9.03 -40.24
CA MET A 55 37.80 -9.91 -39.11
C MET A 55 38.16 -9.29 -37.76
N ILE A 56 39.33 -8.63 -37.66
CA ILE A 56 39.75 -7.95 -36.41
C ILE A 56 38.77 -6.82 -36.07
N LYS A 57 38.44 -5.97 -37.05
CA LYS A 57 37.43 -4.89 -36.86
C LYS A 57 36.08 -5.45 -36.41
N THR A 58 35.63 -6.54 -37.01
CA THR A 58 34.36 -7.19 -36.65
C THR A 58 34.39 -7.67 -35.19
N ASN A 59 35.48 -8.30 -34.76
CA ASN A 59 35.64 -8.74 -33.37
C ASN A 59 35.67 -7.56 -32.39
N GLU A 60 36.38 -6.48 -32.70
CA GLU A 60 36.41 -5.27 -31.87
C GLU A 60 35.00 -4.66 -31.70
N TRP A 61 34.19 -4.63 -32.76
CA TRP A 61 32.80 -4.19 -32.68
C TRP A 61 31.96 -5.14 -31.82
N MET A 62 32.11 -6.45 -32.02
CA MET A 62 31.37 -7.44 -31.25
C MET A 62 31.70 -7.34 -29.75
N GLU A 63 32.98 -7.16 -29.41
CA GLU A 63 33.43 -6.97 -28.02
C GLU A 63 32.78 -5.73 -27.41
N ARG A 64 32.77 -4.60 -28.12
CA ARG A 64 32.11 -3.37 -27.65
C ARG A 64 30.60 -3.54 -27.45
N ILE A 65 29.93 -4.26 -28.35
CA ILE A 65 28.50 -4.55 -28.24
C ILE A 65 28.23 -5.43 -27.02
N ILE A 66 29.01 -6.50 -26.82
CA ILE A 66 28.88 -7.40 -25.67
C ILE A 66 29.12 -6.65 -24.36
N LEU A 67 30.14 -5.79 -24.30
CA LEU A 67 30.38 -4.96 -23.12
C LEU A 67 29.19 -4.05 -22.81
N LYS A 68 28.52 -3.49 -23.83
CA LYS A 68 27.30 -2.71 -23.63
C LYS A 68 26.10 -3.55 -23.24
N ASP A 69 25.93 -4.73 -23.82
CA ASP A 69 24.87 -5.67 -23.46
C ASP A 69 25.00 -6.12 -21.99
N ASN A 70 26.23 -6.33 -21.49
CA ASN A 70 26.48 -6.62 -20.08
C ASN A 70 26.05 -5.45 -19.17
N LEU A 71 26.41 -4.21 -19.51
CA LEU A 71 25.99 -3.03 -18.76
C LEU A 71 24.46 -2.85 -18.74
N ILE A 72 23.79 -3.14 -19.85
CA ILE A 72 22.33 -3.14 -19.93
C ILE A 72 21.75 -4.21 -18.99
N MET A 73 22.36 -5.41 -18.97
CA MET A 73 21.89 -6.51 -18.14
C MET A 73 22.03 -6.21 -16.64
N ASP A 74 23.15 -5.61 -16.24
CA ASP A 74 23.39 -5.18 -14.86
C ASP A 74 22.34 -4.14 -14.39
N GLU A 75 22.00 -3.17 -15.26
CA GLU A 75 20.98 -2.16 -14.95
C GLU A 75 19.57 -2.77 -14.88
N LEU A 76 19.23 -3.71 -15.77
CA LEU A 76 17.97 -4.44 -15.72
C LEU A 76 17.84 -5.28 -14.43
N GLU A 77 18.92 -5.91 -13.99
CA GLU A 77 18.94 -6.66 -12.73
C GLU A 77 18.77 -5.71 -11.53
N MET A 78 19.42 -4.55 -11.54
CA MET A 78 19.23 -3.53 -10.52
C MET A 78 17.76 -3.08 -10.43
N LEU A 79 17.14 -2.75 -11.57
CA LEU A 79 15.72 -2.34 -11.64
C LEU A 79 14.80 -3.43 -11.09
N LYS A 80 15.02 -4.68 -11.48
CA LYS A 80 14.26 -5.83 -10.97
C LYS A 80 14.41 -6.01 -9.46
N ASN A 81 15.62 -5.81 -8.93
CA ASN A 81 15.88 -5.92 -7.49
C ASN A 81 15.18 -4.81 -6.71
N ILE A 82 15.15 -3.58 -7.24
CA ILE A 82 14.40 -2.45 -6.66
C ILE A 82 12.90 -2.79 -6.65
N GLU A 83 12.32 -3.18 -7.78
CA GLU A 83 10.90 -3.55 -7.89
C GLU A 83 10.52 -4.69 -6.93
N THR A 84 11.33 -5.76 -6.88
CA THR A 84 11.08 -6.89 -5.97
C THR A 84 11.14 -6.46 -4.51
N THR A 85 12.07 -5.55 -4.19
CA THR A 85 12.24 -5.01 -2.84
C THR A 85 11.06 -4.13 -2.44
N GLU A 86 10.61 -3.24 -3.32
CA GLU A 86 9.43 -2.39 -3.11
C GLU A 86 8.17 -3.24 -2.90
N ILE A 87 7.91 -4.22 -3.77
CA ILE A 87 6.79 -5.16 -3.63
C ILE A 87 6.85 -5.91 -2.29
N LYS A 88 8.05 -6.33 -1.87
CA LYS A 88 8.23 -7.02 -0.59
C LYS A 88 7.90 -6.12 0.60
N TYR A 89 8.41 -4.88 0.61
CA TYR A 89 8.11 -3.90 1.66
C TYR A 89 6.61 -3.59 1.72
N GLU A 90 5.98 -3.33 0.58
CA GLU A 90 4.55 -3.04 0.51
C GLU A 90 3.72 -4.23 1.04
N LYS A 91 4.08 -5.46 0.67
CA LYS A 91 3.41 -6.67 1.15
C LYS A 91 3.56 -6.86 2.66
N ASP A 92 4.75 -6.65 3.19
CA ASP A 92 5.02 -6.78 4.63
C ASP A 92 4.27 -5.70 5.43
N ASP A 93 4.16 -4.47 4.90
CA ASP A 93 3.37 -3.38 5.48
C ASP A 93 1.87 -3.70 5.49
N TYR A 94 1.32 -4.21 4.38
CA TYR A 94 -0.09 -4.65 4.35
C TYR A 94 -0.36 -5.75 5.36
N LYS A 95 0.55 -6.73 5.49
CA LYS A 95 0.42 -7.79 6.48
C LYS A 95 0.41 -7.22 7.90
N TYR A 96 1.30 -6.28 8.19
CA TYR A 96 1.35 -5.61 9.49
C TYR A 96 0.08 -4.81 9.78
N ILE A 97 -0.39 -4.01 8.82
CA ILE A 97 -1.61 -3.21 8.94
C ILE A 97 -2.82 -4.11 9.16
N ALA A 98 -2.96 -5.19 8.37
CA ALA A 98 -4.06 -6.14 8.50
C ALA A 98 -4.07 -6.80 9.88
N GLN A 99 -2.90 -7.25 10.37
CA GLN A 99 -2.77 -7.85 11.70
C GLN A 99 -3.13 -6.85 12.81
N LYS A 100 -2.71 -5.60 12.67
CA LYS A 100 -3.06 -4.53 13.62
C LYS A 100 -4.56 -4.25 13.60
N GLN A 101 -5.17 -4.13 12.42
CA GLN A 101 -6.61 -3.92 12.27
C GLN A 101 -7.42 -5.07 12.87
N GLU A 102 -6.98 -6.32 12.70
CA GLU A 102 -7.66 -7.47 13.29
C GLU A 102 -7.61 -7.45 14.83
N GLN A 103 -6.45 -7.07 15.41
CA GLN A 103 -6.34 -6.85 16.85
C GLN A 103 -7.24 -5.72 17.34
N ASP A 104 -7.29 -4.60 16.61
CA ASP A 104 -8.10 -3.44 16.97
C ASP A 104 -9.60 -3.75 16.86
N ILE A 105 -10.03 -4.48 15.84
CA ILE A 105 -11.40 -5.00 15.72
C ILE A 105 -11.74 -5.89 16.91
N GLY A 106 -10.83 -6.78 17.32
CA GLY A 106 -11.02 -7.62 18.49
C GLY A 106 -11.19 -6.81 19.79
N LYS A 107 -10.42 -5.74 19.97
CA LYS A 107 -10.57 -4.83 21.12
C LYS A 107 -11.88 -4.06 21.08
N LEU A 108 -12.25 -3.53 19.91
CA LEU A 108 -13.49 -2.78 19.73
C LEU A 108 -14.73 -3.65 19.98
N LYS A 109 -14.72 -4.91 19.53
CA LYS A 109 -15.79 -5.87 19.83
C LYS A 109 -15.94 -6.10 21.33
N ARG A 110 -14.84 -6.37 22.05
CA ARG A 110 -14.89 -6.53 23.51
C ARG A 110 -15.41 -5.27 24.20
N ALA A 111 -14.91 -4.10 23.80
CA ALA A 111 -15.37 -2.83 24.36
C ALA A 111 -16.86 -2.56 24.06
N LEU A 112 -17.38 -3.05 22.94
CA LEU A 112 -18.81 -2.99 22.61
C LEU A 112 -19.61 -3.94 23.50
N ASP A 113 -19.16 -5.18 23.65
CA ASP A 113 -19.80 -6.17 24.53
C ASP A 113 -19.85 -5.67 25.98
N ASP A 114 -18.74 -5.13 26.50
CA ASP A 114 -18.66 -4.52 27.83
C ASP A 114 -19.66 -3.35 28.00
N LYS A 115 -19.86 -2.56 26.94
CA LYS A 115 -20.81 -1.44 26.95
C LYS A 115 -22.26 -1.89 26.91
N ASP A 116 -22.56 -2.95 26.17
CA ASP A 116 -23.89 -3.54 26.14
C ASP A 116 -24.25 -4.14 27.51
N ASP A 117 -23.29 -4.77 28.20
CA ASP A 117 -23.45 -5.25 29.57
C ASP A 117 -23.68 -4.09 30.56
N ASP A 118 -22.88 -3.01 30.49
CA ASP A 118 -23.08 -1.80 31.30
C ASP A 118 -24.51 -1.22 31.11
N ILE A 119 -24.98 -1.16 29.85
CA ILE A 119 -26.33 -0.66 29.53
C ILE A 119 -27.39 -1.58 30.12
N ALA A 120 -27.22 -2.90 30.02
CA ALA A 120 -28.15 -3.88 30.57
C ALA A 120 -28.28 -3.74 32.10
N GLU A 121 -27.16 -3.51 32.81
CA GLU A 121 -27.15 -3.28 34.25
C GLU A 121 -27.88 -1.97 34.63
N VAL A 122 -27.63 -0.89 33.90
CA VAL A 122 -28.33 0.40 34.11
C VAL A 122 -29.83 0.27 33.84
N LEU A 123 -30.25 -0.48 32.81
CA LEU A 123 -31.66 -0.73 32.54
C LEU A 123 -32.31 -1.58 33.64
N ALA A 124 -31.60 -2.59 34.15
CA ALA A 124 -32.09 -3.43 35.23
C ALA A 124 -32.28 -2.64 36.53
N SER A 125 -31.32 -1.79 36.89
CA SER A 125 -31.39 -0.93 38.09
C SER A 125 -32.48 0.14 38.00
N LYS A 126 -32.70 0.74 36.82
CA LYS A 126 -33.86 1.63 36.59
C LYS A 126 -35.18 0.90 36.80
N ARG A 127 -35.32 -0.30 36.23
CA ARG A 127 -36.52 -1.12 36.40
C ARG A 127 -36.76 -1.47 37.87
N THR A 128 -35.75 -1.89 38.63
CA THR A 128 -35.95 -2.19 40.07
C THR A 128 -36.35 -0.95 40.86
N TYR A 129 -35.81 0.22 40.54
CA TYR A 129 -36.21 1.49 41.17
C TYR A 129 -37.66 1.87 40.85
N GLU A 130 -38.10 1.75 39.59
CA GLU A 130 -39.48 2.00 39.19
C GLU A 130 -40.47 1.07 39.91
N TRP A 131 -40.15 -0.22 40.02
CA TRP A 131 -41.00 -1.18 40.70
C TRP A 131 -41.06 -0.97 42.22
N THR A 132 -39.93 -0.65 42.86
CA THR A 132 -39.90 -0.41 44.31
C THR A 132 -40.66 0.86 44.69
N THR A 133 -40.51 1.94 43.92
CA THR A 133 -41.27 3.19 44.14
C THR A 133 -42.77 3.01 43.90
N LEU A 134 -43.15 2.25 42.86
CA LEU A 134 -44.57 1.92 42.59
C LEU A 134 -45.18 1.09 43.73
N ILE A 135 -44.49 0.06 44.23
CA ILE A 135 -44.96 -0.75 45.36
C ILE A 135 -45.08 0.09 46.63
N PHE A 136 -44.11 0.95 46.90
CA PHE A 136 -44.13 1.87 48.06
C PHE A 136 -45.29 2.87 47.97
N PHE A 137 -45.57 3.40 46.78
CA PHE A 137 -46.71 4.30 46.57
C PHE A 137 -48.06 3.60 46.80
N LEU A 138 -48.23 2.39 46.25
CA LEU A 138 -49.45 1.60 46.45
C LEU A 138 -49.65 1.20 47.91
N SER A 139 -48.60 0.78 48.61
CA SER A 139 -48.71 0.41 50.03
C SER A 139 -49.11 1.61 50.89
N THR A 140 -48.54 2.79 50.62
CA THR A 140 -48.90 4.04 51.31
C THR A 140 -50.36 4.42 51.06
N LEU A 141 -50.85 4.30 49.82
CA LEU A 141 -52.27 4.55 49.48
C LEU A 141 -53.21 3.58 50.20
N VAL A 142 -52.90 2.30 50.23
CA VAL A 142 -53.72 1.28 50.91
C VAL A 142 -53.77 1.53 52.42
N LEU A 143 -52.62 1.78 53.05
CA LEU A 143 -52.56 2.10 54.48
C LEU A 143 -53.31 3.40 54.81
N GLY A 144 -53.16 4.43 53.98
CA GLY A 144 -53.90 5.68 54.11
C GLY A 144 -55.42 5.49 54.00
N TYR A 145 -55.87 4.68 53.04
CA TYR A 145 -57.28 4.34 52.87
C TYR A 145 -57.84 3.56 54.07
N LEU A 146 -57.10 2.57 54.58
CA LEU A 146 -57.49 1.80 55.76
C LEU A 146 -57.60 2.69 57.00
N PHE A 147 -56.65 3.61 57.21
CA PHE A 147 -56.68 4.56 58.32
C PHE A 147 -57.86 5.54 58.24
N TYR A 148 -58.20 6.02 57.04
CA TYR A 148 -59.37 6.85 56.84
C TYR A 148 -60.67 6.09 57.17
N ARG A 149 -60.75 4.82 56.77
CA ARG A 149 -61.92 3.97 57.03
C ARG A 149 -62.06 3.64 58.53
N THR A 150 -60.99 3.33 59.25
CA THR A 150 -61.06 3.06 60.69
C THR A 150 -61.48 4.28 61.50
N LYS A 151 -61.04 5.49 61.12
CA LYS A 151 -61.47 6.75 61.77
C LYS A 151 -62.94 7.12 61.49
N LYS A 152 -63.53 6.65 60.40
CA LYS A 152 -64.95 6.88 60.07
C LYS A 152 -65.90 5.91 60.80
N HIS A 153 -65.39 4.80 61.32
CA HIS A 153 -66.14 3.77 62.03
C HIS A 153 -65.89 3.74 63.56
N ALA A 154 -65.07 4.65 64.08
CA ALA A 154 -64.90 4.95 65.50
C ALA A 154 -65.58 6.29 65.81
#